data_AF-A0AAU5N8U5-F1
#
_entry.id   AF-A0AAU5N8U5-F1
#
_cell.length_a   1.000
_cell.length_b   1.000
_cell.length_c   1.000
_cell.angle_alpha   90.00
_cell.angle_beta   90.00
_cell.angle_gamma   90.00
#
_symmetry.space_group_name_H-M   'P 1'
#
loop_
_entity.id
_entity.type
_entity.pdbx_description
1 polymer ?
#
loop_
_entity_poly.entity_id
_entity_poly.type
_entity_poly.pdbx_seq_one_letter_code
_entity_poly.pdbx_strand_id
1 'polypeptide(L)'
;MPELSRRRALTAAAVVAGAPFAAATAARAAEPHHDSHGGSHDPHGSHGSPESFDEVYRGRRIQGRPATGGGHHHGGGYAVYVDGVELHVMRNADGSWISVVSHYDPVSTPRAAARAAVDELQGARLEPFPAG
;
A
#
# COMPACT_ATOMS: atom_id res chain seq x y z
N MET A 1 37.75 31.71 47.86
CA MET A 1 37.38 31.32 46.48
C MET A 1 35.93 31.73 46.26
N PRO A 2 35.62 32.94 45.77
CA PRO A 2 34.24 33.33 45.49
C PRO A 2 33.80 33.00 44.04
N GLU A 3 32.58 32.47 43.94
CA GLU A 3 31.53 32.74 42.94
C GLU A 3 31.79 32.51 41.43
N LEU A 4 30.97 31.66 40.80
CA LEU A 4 30.44 31.80 39.43
C LEU A 4 29.18 30.90 39.31
N SER A 5 27.99 31.36 39.67
CA SER A 5 27.09 32.28 38.95
C SER A 5 26.11 31.58 37.99
N ARG A 6 24.85 31.58 38.46
CA ARG A 6 23.61 31.90 37.73
C ARG A 6 23.31 31.16 36.42
N ARG A 7 22.43 30.17 36.60
CA ARG A 7 21.28 29.83 35.73
C ARG A 7 20.95 30.94 34.72
N ARG A 8 21.19 30.68 33.44
CA ARG A 8 20.55 31.39 32.34
C ARG A 8 19.67 30.40 31.60
N ALA A 9 18.38 30.46 31.92
CA ALA A 9 17.32 29.88 31.10
C ALA A 9 17.26 30.70 29.79
N LEU A 10 17.53 30.06 28.67
CA LEU A 10 17.26 30.63 27.36
C LEU A 10 15.86 30.16 26.95
N THR A 11 14.86 30.97 27.27
CA THR A 11 13.53 30.91 26.65
C THR A 11 13.64 31.48 25.25
N ALA A 12 13.77 30.62 24.25
CA ALA A 12 13.65 31.01 22.86
C ALA A 12 12.16 31.18 22.51
N ALA A 13 11.72 32.43 22.35
CA ALA A 13 10.42 32.76 21.78
C ALA A 13 10.52 32.66 20.25
N ALA A 14 9.90 31.64 19.66
CA ALA A 14 9.75 31.54 18.21
C ALA A 14 8.48 32.29 17.78
N VAL A 15 8.66 33.41 17.08
CA VAL A 15 7.57 34.12 16.40
C VAL A 15 7.26 33.36 15.11
N VAL A 16 6.11 32.69 15.06
CA VAL A 16 5.59 32.11 13.82
C VAL A 16 4.81 33.21 13.10
N ALA A 17 5.38 33.70 11.99
CA ALA A 17 4.66 34.54 11.05
C ALA A 17 3.65 33.64 10.28
N GLY A 18 2.36 33.92 10.45
CA GLY A 18 1.31 33.24 9.70
C GLY A 18 1.33 33.64 8.24
N ALA A 19 1.50 32.66 7.34
CA ALA A 19 1.19 32.82 5.92
C ALA A 19 -0.28 32.41 5.69
N PRO A 20 -1.08 33.16 4.93
CA PRO A 20 -2.40 32.71 4.54
C PRO A 20 -2.26 31.57 3.52
N PHE A 21 -2.71 30.37 3.89
CA PHE A 21 -2.98 29.32 2.90
C PHE A 21 -4.25 29.72 2.14
N ALA A 22 -4.09 30.15 0.90
CA ALA A 22 -5.20 30.26 -0.03
C ALA A 22 -5.73 28.85 -0.31
N ALA A 23 -6.97 28.59 0.10
CA ALA A 23 -7.69 27.37 -0.25
C ALA A 23 -8.01 27.40 -1.75
N ALA A 24 -7.15 26.77 -2.56
CA ALA A 24 -7.50 26.44 -3.94
C ALA A 24 -8.39 25.19 -3.92
N THR A 25 -9.71 25.40 -4.02
CA THR A 25 -10.68 24.34 -4.28
C THR A 25 -10.50 23.86 -5.72
N ALA A 26 -9.61 22.88 -5.93
CA ALA A 26 -9.56 22.14 -7.18
C ALA A 26 -10.77 21.20 -7.24
N ALA A 27 -11.86 21.67 -7.85
CA ALA A 27 -12.95 20.81 -8.27
C ALA A 27 -12.40 19.81 -9.32
N ARG A 28 -12.14 18.56 -8.90
CA ARG A 28 -11.96 17.46 -9.86
C ARG A 28 -13.34 17.14 -10.43
N ALA A 29 -13.59 17.59 -11.65
CA ALA A 29 -14.62 17.01 -12.49
C ALA A 29 -14.25 15.53 -12.71
N ALA A 30 -15.12 14.64 -12.24
CA ALA A 30 -15.05 13.23 -12.58
C ALA A 30 -15.51 13.10 -14.03
N GLU A 31 -14.58 12.83 -14.94
CA GLU A 31 -14.92 12.40 -16.30
C GLU A 31 -15.27 10.90 -16.26
N PRO A 32 -16.48 10.50 -16.67
CA PRO A 32 -16.81 9.09 -16.85
C PRO A 32 -16.19 8.62 -18.18
N HIS A 33 -15.06 7.92 -18.09
CA HIS A 33 -14.56 7.14 -19.22
C HIS A 33 -15.47 5.93 -19.44
N HIS A 34 -16.35 6.06 -20.44
CA HIS A 34 -17.22 4.99 -20.91
C HIS A 34 -16.51 4.23 -22.04
N ASP A 35 -15.51 3.41 -21.67
CA ASP A 35 -14.87 2.51 -22.62
C ASP A 35 -15.74 1.27 -22.81
N SER A 36 -16.51 1.30 -23.89
CA SER A 36 -17.32 0.18 -24.37
C SER A 36 -16.40 -0.89 -24.97
N HIS A 37 -15.95 -1.86 -24.17
CA HIS A 37 -15.36 -3.10 -24.70
C HIS A 37 -16.44 -4.18 -24.79
N GLY A 38 -16.98 -4.31 -26.00
CA GLY A 38 -17.72 -5.49 -26.40
C GLY A 38 -16.80 -6.70 -26.48
N GLY A 39 -17.08 -7.71 -25.67
CA GLY A 39 -16.43 -9.02 -25.71
C GLY A 39 -17.23 -10.01 -24.87
N SER A 40 -18.05 -10.81 -25.56
CA SER A 40 -18.64 -12.10 -25.13
C SER A 40 -18.92 -12.30 -23.64
N HIS A 41 -20.19 -12.19 -23.26
CA HIS A 41 -20.70 -12.75 -22.01
C HIS A 41 -20.65 -14.28 -22.06
N ASP A 42 -19.73 -14.88 -21.31
CA ASP A 42 -19.88 -16.25 -20.83
C ASP A 42 -20.69 -16.23 -19.52
N PRO A 43 -21.89 -16.86 -19.46
CA PRO A 43 -22.80 -16.73 -18.33
C PRO A 43 -22.51 -17.72 -17.18
N HIS A 44 -21.24 -18.02 -16.90
CA HIS A 44 -20.82 -18.85 -15.78
C HIS A 44 -19.69 -18.16 -14.99
N GLY A 45 -20.09 -17.44 -13.95
CA GLY A 45 -19.21 -16.72 -13.03
C GLY A 45 -18.26 -17.64 -12.28
N SER A 46 -17.09 -17.89 -12.88
CA SER A 46 -15.89 -18.19 -12.12
C SER A 46 -15.29 -16.84 -11.72
N HIS A 47 -15.32 -16.49 -10.43
CA HIS A 47 -14.47 -15.42 -9.91
C HIS A 47 -13.00 -15.86 -10.10
N GLY A 48 -12.47 -15.65 -11.31
CA GLY A 48 -11.12 -16.04 -11.66
C GLY A 48 -10.12 -15.40 -10.71
N SER A 49 -9.09 -16.16 -10.35
CA SER A 49 -7.95 -15.60 -9.64
C SER A 49 -7.36 -14.44 -10.45
N PRO A 50 -6.86 -13.38 -9.79
CA PRO A 50 -6.19 -12.29 -10.50
C PRO A 50 -5.05 -12.80 -11.39
N GLU A 51 -4.75 -12.07 -12.46
CA GLU A 51 -3.60 -12.37 -13.32
C GLU A 51 -2.28 -12.21 -12.55
N SER A 52 -1.33 -13.09 -12.85
CA SER A 52 0.03 -13.00 -12.32
C SER A 52 0.76 -11.73 -12.81
N PHE A 53 1.68 -11.22 -12.01
CA PHE A 53 2.55 -10.10 -12.39
C PHE A 53 3.98 -10.29 -11.87
N ASP A 54 4.94 -9.66 -12.55
CA ASP A 54 6.35 -9.55 -12.15
C ASP A 54 6.90 -8.23 -12.71
N GLU A 55 7.22 -7.27 -11.84
CA GLU A 55 7.73 -5.96 -12.23
C GLU A 55 8.72 -5.43 -11.19
N VAL A 56 9.51 -4.43 -11.58
CA VAL A 56 10.32 -3.64 -10.63
C VAL A 56 9.61 -2.32 -10.38
N TYR A 57 9.16 -2.10 -9.15
CA TYR A 57 8.52 -0.87 -8.71
C TYR A 57 9.40 -0.17 -7.67
N ARG A 58 9.80 1.07 -7.96
CA ARG A 58 10.71 1.88 -7.11
C ARG A 58 12.00 1.12 -6.69
N GLY A 59 12.56 0.35 -7.61
CA GLY A 59 13.79 -0.42 -7.37
C GLY A 59 13.60 -1.73 -6.60
N ARG A 60 12.36 -2.12 -6.28
CA ARG A 60 12.01 -3.38 -5.60
C ARG A 60 11.33 -4.31 -6.60
N ARG A 61 11.72 -5.58 -6.65
CA ARG A 61 11.01 -6.57 -7.48
C ARG A 61 9.73 -6.97 -6.75
N ILE A 62 8.59 -6.79 -7.40
CA ILE A 62 7.30 -7.24 -6.89
C ILE A 62 6.70 -8.29 -7.81
N GLN A 63 6.13 -9.33 -7.21
CA GLN A 63 5.54 -10.44 -7.95
C GLN A 63 4.20 -10.82 -7.34
N GLY A 64 3.30 -11.32 -8.17
CA GLY A 64 2.06 -11.92 -7.70
C GLY A 64 1.67 -13.07 -8.61
N ARG A 65 1.13 -14.14 -8.02
CA ARG A 65 0.67 -15.32 -8.76
C ARG A 65 -0.37 -16.09 -7.94
N PRO A 66 -1.25 -16.86 -8.58
CA PRO A 66 -2.08 -17.83 -7.87
C PRO A 66 -1.21 -18.73 -6.99
N ALA A 67 -1.62 -18.91 -5.73
CA ALA A 67 -0.92 -19.75 -4.77
C ALA A 67 -1.16 -21.22 -5.13
N THR A 68 -0.08 -21.98 -5.34
CA THR A 68 -0.13 -23.42 -5.60
C THR A 68 0.09 -24.16 -4.28
N GLY A 69 -0.96 -24.35 -3.47
CA GLY A 69 -0.85 -25.10 -2.22
C GLY A 69 -2.07 -24.97 -1.32
N GLY A 70 -2.44 -26.06 -0.63
CA GLY A 70 -3.57 -26.13 0.30
C GLY A 70 -3.34 -25.47 1.66
N GLY A 71 -2.43 -24.50 1.75
CA GLY A 71 -2.24 -23.70 2.96
C GLY A 71 -3.39 -22.71 3.16
N HIS A 72 -3.64 -22.30 4.41
CA HIS A 72 -4.63 -21.28 4.74
C HIS A 72 -4.17 -19.89 4.27
N HIS A 73 -4.17 -19.65 2.97
CA HIS A 73 -3.84 -18.35 2.40
C HIS A 73 -5.04 -17.42 2.50
N HIS A 74 -5.02 -16.46 3.43
CA HIS A 74 -6.04 -15.43 3.56
C HIS A 74 -6.12 -14.49 2.32
N GLY A 75 -5.13 -14.57 1.42
CA GLY A 75 -5.09 -13.90 0.10
C GLY A 75 -6.03 -14.48 -0.95
N GLY A 76 -7.03 -15.28 -0.58
CA GLY A 76 -7.97 -15.88 -1.53
C GLY A 76 -7.28 -16.80 -2.56
N GLY A 77 -6.22 -17.50 -2.15
CA GLY A 77 -5.41 -18.33 -3.05
C GLY A 77 -4.49 -17.53 -3.98
N TYR A 78 -4.09 -16.32 -3.59
CA TYR A 78 -3.12 -15.51 -4.34
C TYR A 78 -1.93 -15.15 -3.43
N ALA A 79 -0.70 -15.31 -3.93
CA ALA A 79 0.52 -15.00 -3.22
C ALA A 79 1.20 -13.76 -3.84
N VAL A 80 1.72 -12.88 -2.98
CA VAL A 80 2.43 -11.66 -3.37
C VAL A 80 3.82 -11.68 -2.75
N TYR A 81 4.83 -11.22 -3.49
CA TYR A 81 6.22 -11.20 -3.04
C TYR A 81 6.86 -9.83 -3.27
N VAL A 82 7.73 -9.42 -2.35
CA VAL A 82 8.61 -8.25 -2.47
C VAL A 82 10.04 -8.73 -2.30
N ASP A 83 10.86 -8.61 -3.33
CA ASP A 83 12.22 -9.17 -3.45
C ASP A 83 12.32 -10.64 -3.05
N GLY A 84 11.29 -11.42 -3.41
CA GLY A 84 11.22 -12.85 -3.11
C GLY A 84 10.74 -13.20 -1.70
N VAL A 85 10.51 -12.22 -0.82
CA VAL A 85 9.86 -12.44 0.49
C VAL A 85 8.35 -12.34 0.33
N GLU A 86 7.61 -13.32 0.83
CA GLU A 86 6.16 -13.33 0.76
C GLU A 86 5.55 -12.22 1.63
N LEU A 87 4.73 -11.39 0.99
CA LEU A 87 3.90 -10.38 1.63
C LEU A 87 2.53 -11.00 1.92
N HIS A 88 2.16 -11.04 3.20
CA HIS A 88 0.82 -11.48 3.58
C HIS A 88 -0.22 -10.47 3.07
N VAL A 89 -1.09 -10.93 2.18
CA VAL A 89 -2.20 -10.16 1.60
C VAL A 89 -3.52 -10.84 1.89
N MET A 90 -4.59 -10.06 1.87
CA MET A 90 -5.96 -10.55 1.99
C MET A 90 -6.86 -9.89 0.97
N ARG A 91 -7.83 -10.67 0.48
CA ARG A 91 -8.89 -10.18 -0.39
C ARG A 91 -10.15 -9.99 0.43
N ASN A 92 -10.68 -8.77 0.43
CA ASN A 92 -11.94 -8.43 1.06
C ASN A 92 -13.13 -9.01 0.27
N ALA A 93 -14.30 -9.03 0.90
CA ALA A 93 -15.53 -9.55 0.29
C ALA A 93 -15.96 -8.77 -0.97
N ASP A 94 -15.67 -7.46 -1.00
CA ASP A 94 -15.92 -6.60 -2.16
C ASP A 94 -14.86 -6.75 -3.27
N GLY A 95 -13.85 -7.59 -3.06
CA GLY A 95 -12.77 -7.86 -3.99
C GLY A 95 -11.57 -6.92 -3.90
N SER A 96 -11.61 -5.91 -3.03
CA SER A 96 -10.44 -5.09 -2.70
C SER A 96 -9.38 -5.90 -1.95
N TRP A 97 -8.16 -5.36 -1.90
CA TRP A 97 -6.99 -6.02 -1.35
C TRP A 97 -6.34 -5.17 -0.27
N ILE A 98 -5.84 -5.84 0.75
CA ILE A 98 -5.04 -5.25 1.82
C ILE A 98 -3.80 -6.10 2.06
N SER A 99 -2.78 -5.54 2.71
CA SER A 99 -1.58 -6.27 3.11
C SER A 99 -1.33 -6.12 4.61
N VAL A 100 -0.46 -6.95 5.19
CA VAL A 100 -0.11 -6.80 6.61
C VAL A 100 0.54 -5.44 6.95
N VAL A 101 1.24 -4.82 6.00
CA VAL A 101 1.88 -3.52 6.18
C VAL A 101 0.96 -2.33 5.85
N SER A 102 -0.13 -2.57 5.12
CA SER A 102 -1.20 -1.59 4.86
C SER A 102 -2.56 -2.29 4.92
N HIS A 103 -3.01 -2.53 6.15
CA HIS A 103 -4.15 -3.41 6.42
C HIS A 103 -5.50 -2.69 6.40
N TYR A 104 -5.51 -1.38 6.66
CA TYR A 104 -6.73 -0.58 6.81
C TYR A 104 -6.96 0.37 5.64
N ASP A 105 -6.22 0.20 4.54
CA ASP A 105 -6.29 1.03 3.34
C ASP A 105 -6.51 0.14 2.10
N PRO A 106 -7.78 -0.23 1.79
CA PRO A 106 -8.08 -1.13 0.70
C PRO A 106 -7.71 -0.57 -0.68
N VAL A 107 -7.09 -1.41 -1.51
CA VAL A 107 -6.74 -1.08 -2.90
C VAL A 107 -7.36 -2.06 -3.89
N SER A 108 -7.49 -1.67 -5.15
CA SER A 108 -8.29 -2.39 -6.14
C SER A 108 -7.70 -3.72 -6.64
N THR A 109 -6.39 -3.95 -6.47
CA THR A 109 -5.70 -5.12 -7.04
C THR A 109 -4.55 -5.61 -6.15
N PRO A 110 -4.12 -6.87 -6.26
CA PRO A 110 -2.95 -7.35 -5.52
C PRO A 110 -1.65 -6.66 -5.95
N ARG A 111 -1.56 -6.20 -7.21
CA ARG A 111 -0.43 -5.37 -7.66
C ARG A 111 -0.42 -4.02 -6.95
N ALA A 112 -1.57 -3.39 -6.78
CA ALA A 112 -1.68 -2.15 -6.01
C ALA A 112 -1.29 -2.38 -4.54
N ALA A 113 -1.65 -3.53 -3.95
CA ALA A 113 -1.24 -3.87 -2.59
C ALA A 113 0.29 -4.06 -2.46
N ALA A 114 0.92 -4.70 -3.45
CA ALA A 114 2.38 -4.80 -3.51
C ALA A 114 3.08 -3.43 -3.63
N ARG A 115 2.54 -2.54 -4.48
CA ARG A 115 3.08 -1.17 -4.63
C ARG A 115 2.90 -0.35 -3.35
N ALA A 116 1.74 -0.43 -2.71
CA ALA A 116 1.49 0.21 -1.43
C ALA A 116 2.45 -0.30 -0.34
N ALA A 117 2.75 -1.60 -0.31
CA ALA A 117 3.75 -2.16 0.60
C ALA A 117 5.17 -1.64 0.30
N VAL A 118 5.57 -1.52 -0.96
CA VAL A 118 6.86 -0.90 -1.32
C VAL A 118 6.92 0.56 -0.89
N ASP A 119 5.82 1.29 -1.05
CA ASP A 119 5.71 2.70 -0.65
C ASP A 119 5.79 2.85 0.88
N GLU A 120 5.18 1.94 1.64
CA GLU A 120 5.25 1.89 3.12
C GLU A 120 6.65 1.53 3.62
N LEU A 121 7.29 0.52 3.00
CA LEU A 121 8.58 0.01 3.46
C LEU A 121 9.72 1.04 3.32
N GLN A 122 9.61 2.02 2.42
CA GLN A 122 10.59 3.10 2.24
C GLN A 122 12.05 2.60 2.10
N GLY A 123 12.24 1.42 1.51
CA GLY A 123 13.55 0.78 1.34
C GLY A 123 13.92 -0.24 2.43
N ALA A 124 13.13 -0.38 3.50
CA ALA A 124 13.28 -1.45 4.46
C ALA A 124 13.04 -2.83 3.83
N ARG A 125 13.71 -3.84 4.39
CA ARG A 125 13.52 -5.23 4.02
C ARG A 125 12.23 -5.76 4.65
N LEU A 126 11.42 -6.44 3.85
CA LEU A 126 10.29 -7.21 4.35
C LEU A 126 10.81 -8.48 5.02
N GLU A 127 10.33 -8.78 6.22
CA GLU A 127 10.63 -10.04 6.90
C GLU A 127 9.50 -11.07 6.67
N PRO A 128 9.81 -12.37 6.64
CA PRO A 128 8.80 -13.41 6.41
C PRO A 128 7.72 -13.40 7.49
N PHE A 129 6.46 -13.53 7.08
CA PHE A 129 5.36 -13.72 8.02
C PHE A 129 5.43 -15.14 8.62
N PRO A 130 5.30 -15.30 9.94
CA PRO A 130 5.34 -16.62 10.56
C PRO A 130 4.18 -17.48 10.06
N ALA A 131 4.49 -18.68 9.57
CA ALA A 131 3.47 -19.69 9.32
C ALA A 131 2.97 -20.21 10.68
N GLY A 132 1.66 -20.14 10.90
CA GLY A 132 1.01 -20.71 12.09
C GLY A 132 0.96 -22.23 12.05
#